data_AF-Q382K6-F1
#
_entry.id   AF-Q382K6-F1
#
_cell.length_a   1.000
_cell.length_b   1.000
_cell.length_c   1.000
_cell.angle_alpha   90.00
_cell.angle_beta   90.00
_cell.angle_gamma   90.00
#
_symmetry.space_group_name_H-M   'P 1'
#
loop_
_entity.id
_entity.type
_entity.pdbx_description
1 polymer ?
#
loop_
_entity_poly.entity_id
_entity_poly.type
_entity_poly.pdbx_seq_one_letter_code
_entity_poly.pdbx_strand_id
1 'polypeptide(L)'
;MAKVSIDPVYLTFRNDDASMAPSCLIDGDPTTFILTTGGFPQDIIFSVGSVASANISGVALTLHDAKDVLVERCTSALPTNFDVISKLSLPRTGGNEKQRERITVDPTGDGKAVRYLRLRILSGYNQFVGIFEVEVEGEESQQRIAVLESNPEVVM
;
A
#
# COMPACT_ATOMS: atom_id res chain seq x y z
N MET A 1 11.12 -13.37 1.87
CA MET A 1 10.20 -13.01 2.98
C MET A 1 8.77 -13.21 2.50
N ALA A 2 7.78 -13.15 3.38
CA ALA A 2 6.38 -13.42 3.02
C ALA A 2 5.70 -12.17 2.44
N LYS A 3 4.80 -12.37 1.47
CA LYS A 3 3.88 -11.34 0.99
C LYS A 3 2.89 -11.02 2.11
N VAL A 4 2.73 -9.74 2.43
CA VAL A 4 1.74 -9.23 3.38
C VAL A 4 0.50 -8.83 2.60
N SER A 5 -0.67 -9.22 3.11
CA SER A 5 -1.94 -8.84 2.50
C SER A 5 -2.18 -7.33 2.65
N ILE A 6 -2.60 -6.68 1.57
CA ILE A 6 -3.02 -5.28 1.58
C ILE A 6 -4.33 -5.13 0.83
N ASP A 7 -5.13 -4.15 1.21
CA ASP A 7 -6.41 -3.85 0.56
C ASP A 7 -6.58 -2.33 0.36
N PRO A 8 -6.83 -1.84 -0.87
CA PRO A 8 -7.08 -0.42 -1.13
C PRO A 8 -8.41 0.02 -0.48
N VAL A 9 -8.31 0.87 0.53
CA VAL A 9 -9.47 1.36 1.29
C VAL A 9 -9.91 2.76 0.89
N TYR A 10 -9.04 3.53 0.22
CA TYR A 10 -9.34 4.89 -0.20
C TYR A 10 -8.48 5.33 -1.37
N LEU A 11 -9.11 5.96 -2.37
CA LEU A 11 -8.46 6.58 -3.52
C LEU A 11 -9.01 8.01 -3.68
N THR A 12 -8.16 9.00 -3.92
CA THR A 12 -8.60 10.39 -4.17
C THR A 12 -9.15 10.61 -5.58
N PHE A 13 -9.03 9.61 -6.45
CA PHE A 13 -9.48 9.63 -7.82
C PHE A 13 -10.32 8.38 -8.10
N ARG A 14 -11.17 8.47 -9.12
CA ARG A 14 -12.06 7.38 -9.53
C ARG A 14 -12.11 7.34 -11.05
N ASN A 15 -12.08 6.12 -11.58
CA ASN A 15 -12.45 5.83 -12.95
C ASN A 15 -13.75 5.01 -12.92
N ASP A 16 -14.73 5.36 -13.75
CA ASP A 16 -16.00 4.65 -13.85
C ASP A 16 -15.92 3.43 -14.79
N ASP A 17 -14.77 3.22 -15.44
CA ASP A 17 -14.45 1.99 -16.16
C ASP A 17 -14.31 0.82 -15.16
N ALA A 18 -15.22 -0.14 -15.26
CA ALA A 18 -15.25 -1.32 -14.41
C ALA A 18 -13.99 -2.21 -14.53
N SER A 19 -13.23 -2.08 -15.63
CA SER A 19 -11.95 -2.77 -15.80
C SER A 19 -10.81 -2.14 -14.99
N MET A 20 -10.99 -0.93 -14.45
CA MET A 20 -10.01 -0.19 -13.65
C MET A 20 -10.43 -0.10 -12.17
N ALA A 21 -10.82 -1.24 -11.60
CA ALA A 21 -11.20 -1.34 -10.20
C ALA A 21 -9.96 -1.23 -9.28
N PRO A 22 -10.09 -0.72 -8.04
CA PRO A 22 -8.98 -0.66 -7.09
C PRO A 22 -8.29 -2.02 -6.82
N SER A 23 -9.03 -3.13 -6.97
CA SER A 23 -8.48 -4.49 -6.84
C SER A 23 -7.36 -4.79 -7.84
N CYS A 24 -7.32 -4.11 -8.99
CA CYS A 24 -6.24 -4.23 -9.97
C CYS A 24 -4.87 -3.84 -9.42
N LEU A 25 -4.81 -3.13 -8.28
CA LEU A 25 -3.56 -2.78 -7.64
C LEU A 25 -2.89 -3.96 -6.93
N ILE A 26 -3.64 -5.03 -6.64
CA ILE A 26 -3.24 -6.11 -5.73
C ILE A 26 -3.61 -7.52 -6.24
N ASP A 27 -4.20 -7.63 -7.43
CA ASP A 27 -4.64 -8.91 -8.02
C ASP A 27 -3.48 -9.76 -8.56
N GLY A 28 -2.31 -9.15 -8.77
CA GLY A 28 -1.12 -9.79 -9.33
C GLY A 28 -1.19 -10.04 -10.84
N ASP A 29 -2.22 -9.52 -11.52
CA ASP A 29 -2.33 -9.60 -12.98
C ASP A 29 -1.53 -8.44 -13.62
N PRO A 30 -0.43 -8.72 -14.34
CA PRO A 30 0.36 -7.66 -14.95
C PRO A 30 -0.36 -6.95 -16.11
N THR A 31 -1.57 -7.37 -16.49
CA THR A 31 -2.35 -6.75 -17.57
C THR A 31 -3.42 -5.80 -17.06
N THR A 32 -3.80 -5.89 -15.79
CA THR A 32 -4.75 -4.97 -15.15
C THR A 32 -4.00 -3.75 -14.61
N PHE A 33 -4.71 -2.63 -14.51
CA PHE A 33 -4.19 -1.38 -13.97
C PHE A 33 -5.33 -0.43 -13.66
N ILE A 34 -5.00 0.61 -12.89
CA ILE A 34 -5.83 1.81 -12.80
C ILE A 34 -5.09 3.00 -13.40
N LEU A 35 -5.86 3.92 -13.96
CA LEU A 35 -5.35 5.19 -14.48
C LEU A 35 -5.76 6.30 -13.53
N THR A 36 -4.80 7.15 -13.16
CA THR A 36 -5.15 8.36 -12.40
C THR A 36 -5.88 9.38 -13.28
N THR A 37 -6.56 10.35 -12.65
CA THR A 37 -7.30 11.41 -13.36
C THR A 37 -6.47 12.69 -13.56
N GLY A 38 -5.17 12.66 -13.26
CA GLY A 38 -4.31 13.84 -13.20
C GLY A 38 -4.66 14.80 -12.07
N GLY A 39 -4.25 16.07 -12.19
CA GLY A 39 -4.47 17.06 -11.13
C GLY A 39 -3.79 16.68 -9.81
N PHE A 40 -2.48 16.36 -9.87
CA PHE A 40 -1.70 15.91 -8.72
C PHE A 40 -1.70 16.92 -7.55
N PRO A 41 -1.57 16.46 -6.29
CA PRO A 41 -1.28 15.09 -5.88
C PRO A 41 -2.51 14.17 -5.84
N GLN A 42 -2.26 12.87 -5.97
CA GLN A 42 -3.28 11.82 -5.82
C GLN A 42 -2.79 10.75 -4.86
N ASP A 43 -3.68 10.29 -3.99
CA ASP A 43 -3.34 9.37 -2.91
C ASP A 43 -4.14 8.07 -3.01
N ILE A 44 -3.47 6.96 -2.68
CA ILE A 44 -4.09 5.65 -2.46
C ILE A 44 -3.70 5.20 -1.06
N ILE A 45 -4.69 4.85 -0.24
CA ILE A 45 -4.47 4.28 1.09
C ILE A 45 -4.81 2.81 1.06
N PHE A 46 -3.88 2.00 1.56
CA PHE A 46 -4.03 0.57 1.75
C PHE A 46 -4.12 0.26 3.23
N SER A 47 -5.06 -0.61 3.63
CA SER A 47 -4.95 -1.31 4.90
C SER A 47 -3.89 -2.43 4.79
N VAL A 48 -3.19 -2.70 5.88
CA VAL A 48 -2.06 -3.64 5.90
C VAL A 48 -2.32 -4.77 6.89
N GLY A 49 -2.28 -6.00 6.38
CA GLY A 49 -2.50 -7.22 7.12
C GLY A 49 -3.98 -7.46 7.47
N SER A 50 -4.27 -8.69 7.88
CA SER A 50 -5.65 -9.11 8.15
C SER A 50 -6.14 -8.83 9.58
N VAL A 51 -5.24 -8.69 10.55
CA VAL A 51 -5.59 -8.73 11.99
C VAL A 51 -5.36 -7.42 12.72
N ALA A 52 -4.22 -6.75 12.52
CA ALA A 52 -3.93 -5.50 13.24
C ALA A 52 -2.84 -4.64 12.61
N SER A 53 -1.70 -5.23 12.30
CA SER A 53 -0.53 -4.54 11.76
C SER A 53 0.48 -5.55 11.19
N ALA A 54 1.41 -5.09 10.37
CA ALA A 54 2.55 -5.89 9.92
C ALA A 54 3.87 -5.12 10.11
N ASN A 55 4.96 -5.87 10.27
CA ASN A 55 6.31 -5.32 10.20
C ASN A 55 6.77 -5.41 8.73
N ILE A 56 6.75 -4.29 8.04
CA ILE A 56 7.07 -4.19 6.61
C ILE A 56 8.57 -4.14 6.40
N SER A 57 9.05 -4.96 5.47
CA SER A 57 10.44 -5.05 5.06
C SER A 57 10.68 -4.54 3.64
N GLY A 58 9.62 -4.48 2.82
CA GLY A 58 9.72 -3.93 1.48
C GLY A 58 8.37 -3.60 0.86
N VAL A 59 8.41 -2.67 -0.08
CA VAL A 59 7.28 -2.26 -0.92
C VAL A 59 7.76 -2.27 -2.36
N ALA A 60 7.05 -2.96 -3.25
CA ALA A 60 7.30 -2.93 -4.68
C ALA A 60 6.19 -2.15 -5.37
N LEU A 61 6.57 -1.30 -6.32
CA LEU A 61 5.67 -0.46 -7.10
C LEU A 61 5.88 -0.74 -8.58
N THR A 62 4.81 -1.02 -9.31
CA THR A 62 4.81 -1.09 -10.78
C THR A 62 3.92 0.03 -11.33
N LEU A 63 4.53 1.05 -11.91
CA LEU A 63 3.90 2.28 -12.38
C LEU A 63 4.21 2.55 -13.86
N HIS A 64 3.57 3.56 -14.44
CA HIS A 64 3.93 4.11 -15.74
C HIS A 64 3.74 5.62 -15.78
N ASP A 65 4.75 6.31 -16.31
CA ASP A 65 4.82 7.78 -16.47
C ASP A 65 4.70 8.56 -15.14
N ALA A 66 4.91 7.91 -14.00
CA ALA A 66 5.04 8.55 -12.69
C ALA A 66 6.41 9.23 -12.59
N LYS A 67 6.48 10.38 -11.91
CA LYS A 67 7.74 11.10 -11.68
C LYS A 67 8.07 11.12 -10.19
N ASP A 68 7.38 11.95 -9.41
CA ASP A 68 7.65 12.06 -7.97
C ASP A 68 6.58 11.31 -7.17
N VAL A 69 6.99 10.34 -6.37
CA VAL A 69 6.08 9.55 -5.53
C VAL A 69 6.57 9.47 -4.08
N LEU A 70 5.62 9.41 -3.13
CA LEU A 70 5.90 9.12 -1.73
C LEU A 70 5.26 7.80 -1.34
N VAL A 71 5.96 7.05 -0.51
CA VAL A 71 5.37 5.97 0.28
C VAL A 71 5.42 6.41 1.73
N GLU A 72 4.28 6.33 2.40
CA GLU A 72 4.11 6.74 3.78
C GLU A 72 3.44 5.62 4.57
N ARG A 73 3.70 5.57 5.88
CA ARG A 73 3.09 4.61 6.80
C ARG A 73 2.16 5.28 7.79
N CYS A 74 1.23 4.51 8.34
CA CYS A 74 0.46 4.87 9.52
C CYS A 74 0.43 3.67 10.49
N THR A 75 0.76 3.91 11.76
CA THR A 75 0.69 2.90 12.84
C THR A 75 -0.54 3.05 13.73
N SER A 76 -1.33 4.11 13.51
CA SER A 76 -2.55 4.41 14.24
C SER A 76 -3.70 3.51 13.82
N ALA A 77 -4.67 3.30 14.71
CA ALA A 77 -5.86 2.50 14.41
C ALA A 77 -6.75 3.08 13.30
N LEU A 78 -6.63 4.38 13.01
CA LEU A 78 -7.30 5.07 11.92
C LEU A 78 -6.25 5.72 10.99
N PRO A 79 -6.50 5.83 9.67
CA PRO A 79 -5.55 6.36 8.70
C PRO A 79 -5.49 7.89 8.73
N THR A 80 -4.95 8.46 9.82
CA THR A 80 -4.93 9.92 10.05
C THR A 80 -3.53 10.53 10.03
N ASN A 81 -2.58 9.90 10.72
CA ASN A 81 -1.20 10.41 10.87
C ASN A 81 -0.25 9.54 10.04
N PHE A 82 0.27 10.09 8.96
CA PHE A 82 1.18 9.40 8.05
C PHE A 82 2.60 9.97 8.13
N ASP A 83 3.58 9.08 8.23
CA ASP A 83 5.01 9.40 8.20
C ASP A 83 5.64 8.90 6.89
N VAL A 84 6.47 9.72 6.25
CA VAL A 84 7.16 9.35 5.01
C VAL A 84 8.21 8.28 5.29
N ILE A 85 8.09 7.13 4.61
CA ILE A 85 9.10 6.05 4.66
C ILE A 85 10.00 6.05 3.42
N SER A 86 9.52 6.59 2.30
CA SER A 86 10.32 6.73 1.09
C SER A 86 9.82 7.86 0.21
N LYS A 87 10.78 8.55 -0.42
CA LYS A 87 10.55 9.54 -1.46
C LYS A 87 11.33 9.13 -2.70
N LEU A 88 10.63 8.88 -3.80
CA LEU A 88 11.22 8.43 -5.05
C LEU A 88 11.01 9.49 -6.13
N SER A 89 12.03 9.67 -6.97
CA SER A 89 11.90 10.37 -8.25
C SER A 89 12.27 9.36 -9.33
N LEU A 90 11.27 8.89 -10.06
CA LEU A 90 11.38 7.79 -11.00
C LEU A 90 11.84 8.31 -12.36
N PRO A 91 12.81 7.66 -13.02
CA PRO A 91 13.19 8.03 -14.36
C PRO A 91 12.06 7.75 -15.33
N ARG A 92 11.88 8.60 -16.34
CA ARG A 92 10.95 8.32 -17.44
C ARG A 92 11.46 7.12 -18.23
N THR A 93 10.60 6.13 -18.42
CA THR A 93 10.84 4.97 -19.29
C THR A 93 10.41 5.27 -20.72
N GLY A 94 10.93 4.52 -21.70
CA GLY A 94 10.61 4.73 -23.11
C GLY A 94 9.27 4.10 -23.50
N GLY A 95 8.49 4.79 -24.34
CA GLY A 95 7.25 4.23 -24.89
C GLY A 95 6.23 3.86 -23.80
N ASN A 96 5.85 2.59 -23.76
CA ASN A 96 4.86 2.04 -22.80
C ASN A 96 5.52 1.18 -21.70
N GLU A 97 6.83 1.30 -21.51
CA GLU A 97 7.54 0.51 -20.50
C GLU A 97 7.13 0.90 -19.08
N LYS A 98 6.94 -0.10 -18.22
CA LYS A 98 6.58 0.11 -16.81
C LYS A 98 7.82 0.44 -15.97
N GLN A 99 7.66 1.38 -15.06
CA GLN A 99 8.62 1.69 -14.00
C GLN A 99 8.41 0.70 -12.86
N ARG A 100 9.43 -0.10 -12.54
CA ARG A 100 9.40 -1.03 -11.41
C ARG A 100 10.39 -0.58 -10.37
N GLU A 101 9.89 -0.31 -9.17
CA GLU A 101 10.73 0.10 -8.04
C GLU A 101 10.53 -0.79 -6.85
N ARG A 102 11.63 -1.02 -6.13
CA ARG A 102 11.68 -1.84 -4.94
C ARG A 102 12.23 -1.00 -3.79
N ILE A 103 11.40 -0.70 -2.82
CA ILE A 103 11.79 0.01 -1.59
C ILE A 103 12.11 -1.02 -0.53
N THR A 104 13.29 -0.93 0.07
CA THR A 104 13.63 -1.69 1.28
C THR A 104 13.31 -0.84 2.50
N VAL A 105 12.65 -1.43 3.48
CA VAL A 105 12.19 -0.76 4.71
C VAL A 105 12.73 -1.53 5.91
N ASP A 106 13.22 -0.83 6.94
CA ASP A 106 13.66 -1.50 8.18
C ASP A 106 12.42 -1.93 9.00
N PRO A 107 12.14 -3.24 9.16
CA PRO A 107 10.97 -3.72 9.89
C PRO A 107 10.99 -3.39 11.39
N THR A 108 12.14 -2.99 11.94
CA THR A 108 12.29 -2.57 13.34
C THR A 108 12.16 -1.05 13.53
N GLY A 109 12.28 -0.29 12.44
CA GLY A 109 12.16 1.16 12.39
C GLY A 109 10.91 1.59 11.61
N ASP A 110 11.11 2.06 10.37
CA ASP A 110 10.06 2.59 9.50
C ASP A 110 9.02 1.56 9.05
N GLY A 111 9.36 0.28 9.13
CA GLY A 111 8.46 -0.81 8.80
C GLY A 111 7.67 -1.33 9.98
N LYS A 112 7.96 -0.89 11.21
CA LYS A 112 7.37 -1.47 12.42
C LYS A 112 5.89 -1.15 12.57
N ALA A 113 5.10 -2.19 12.90
CA ALA A 113 3.69 -2.10 13.29
C ALA A 113 2.81 -1.23 12.36
N VAL A 114 3.05 -1.32 11.05
CA VAL A 114 2.31 -0.56 10.03
C VAL A 114 0.90 -1.14 9.90
N ARG A 115 -0.10 -0.25 9.93
CA ARG A 115 -1.53 -0.56 9.78
C ARG A 115 -2.10 -0.06 8.46
N TYR A 116 -1.59 1.07 7.98
CA TYR A 116 -1.92 1.59 6.67
C TYR A 116 -0.67 2.05 5.93
N LEU A 117 -0.68 1.91 4.61
CA LEU A 117 0.29 2.53 3.71
C LEU A 117 -0.43 3.56 2.86
N ARG A 118 0.23 4.67 2.56
CA ARG A 118 -0.24 5.66 1.59
C ARG A 118 0.77 5.81 0.48
N LEU A 119 0.36 5.49 -0.74
CA LEU A 119 1.08 5.82 -1.96
C LEU A 119 0.57 7.17 -2.46
N ARG A 120 1.47 8.15 -2.58
CA ARG A 120 1.14 9.48 -3.08
C ARG A 120 1.85 9.73 -4.39
N ILE A 121 1.09 9.96 -5.45
CA ILE A 121 1.60 10.39 -6.75
C ILE A 121 1.61 11.92 -6.74
N LEU A 122 2.79 12.52 -6.55
CA LEU A 122 2.96 13.97 -6.47
C LEU A 122 3.07 14.61 -7.86
N SER A 123 3.61 13.88 -8.83
CA SER A 123 3.73 14.34 -10.21
C SER A 123 3.89 13.17 -11.18
N GLY A 124 3.48 13.39 -12.43
CA GLY A 124 3.74 12.52 -13.57
C GLY A 124 4.54 13.24 -14.65
N TYR A 125 5.09 12.48 -15.60
CA TYR A 125 5.67 13.02 -16.82
C TYR A 125 4.60 13.41 -17.86
N ASN A 126 3.35 12.99 -17.65
CA ASN A 126 2.16 13.42 -18.35
C ASN A 126 1.01 13.61 -17.34
N GLN A 127 -0.17 13.96 -17.84
CA GLN A 127 -1.34 14.26 -17.02
C GLN A 127 -1.83 13.04 -16.24
N PHE A 128 -1.66 11.83 -16.77
CA PHE A 128 -2.16 10.60 -16.17
C PHE A 128 -1.02 9.64 -15.85
N VAL A 129 -1.15 8.92 -14.73
CA VAL A 129 -0.21 7.88 -14.31
C VAL A 129 -0.92 6.54 -14.32
N GLY A 130 -0.27 5.52 -14.89
CA GLY A 130 -0.74 4.13 -14.80
C GLY A 130 -0.19 3.47 -13.54
N ILE A 131 -1.04 2.77 -12.80
CA ILE A 131 -0.65 2.03 -11.58
C ILE A 131 -1.08 0.58 -11.77
N PHE A 132 -0.11 -0.32 -11.88
CA PHE A 132 -0.33 -1.72 -12.22
C PHE A 132 -0.26 -2.62 -10.99
N GLU A 133 0.60 -2.29 -10.03
CA GLU A 133 0.81 -3.19 -8.91
C GLU A 133 1.44 -2.46 -7.72
N VAL A 134 0.95 -2.80 -6.52
CA VAL A 134 1.60 -2.50 -5.25
C VAL A 134 1.72 -3.81 -4.48
N GLU A 135 2.95 -4.22 -4.19
CA GLU A 135 3.22 -5.38 -3.35
C GLU A 135 3.92 -4.98 -2.07
N VAL A 136 3.62 -5.70 -0.99
CA VAL A 136 4.18 -5.45 0.33
C VAL A 136 4.73 -6.75 0.89
N GLU A 137 5.93 -6.68 1.44
CA GLU A 137 6.60 -7.82 2.08
C GLU A 137 6.90 -7.52 3.54
N GLY A 138 6.80 -8.54 4.37
CA GLY A 138 7.00 -8.39 5.81
C GLY A 138 6.47 -9.58 6.61
N GLU A 139 6.17 -9.31 7.87
CA GLU A 139 5.60 -10.26 8.81
C GLU A 139 4.33 -9.69 9.43
N GLU A 140 3.19 -10.36 9.22
CA GLU A 140 1.93 -9.98 9.86
C GLU A 140 1.99 -10.29 11.36
N SER A 141 1.53 -9.35 12.19
CA SER A 141 1.50 -9.55 13.64
C SER A 141 0.42 -10.57 14.00
N GLN A 142 0.81 -11.73 14.51
CA GLN A 142 -0.13 -12.70 15.07
C GLN A 142 -0.62 -12.18 16.43
N GLN A 143 -1.78 -11.53 16.47
CA GLN A 143 -2.47 -11.35 17.75
C GLN A 143 -2.99 -12.73 18.18
N ARG A 144 -2.30 -13.37 19.12
CA ARG A 144 -2.90 -14.47 19.87
C ARG A 144 -4.11 -13.90 20.60
N ILE A 145 -5.31 -14.26 20.17
CA ILE A 145 -6.51 -14.07 20.98
C ILE A 145 -6.24 -14.87 22.25
N ALA A 146 -5.89 -14.19 23.34
CA ALA A 146 -5.91 -14.78 24.66
C ALA A 146 -7.39 -15.02 24.97
N VAL A 147 -7.88 -16.20 24.61
CA VAL A 147 -9.17 -16.69 25.11
C VAL A 147 -8.97 -16.85 26.61
N LEU A 148 -9.35 -15.82 27.36
CA LEU A 148 -9.49 -15.91 28.81
C LEU A 148 -10.61 -16.91 29.06
N GLU A 149 -10.26 -18.18 29.31
CA GLU A 149 -11.18 -19.15 29.88
C GLU A 149 -11.59 -18.63 31.26
N SER A 150 -12.69 -17.89 31.32
CA SER A 150 -13.36 -17.59 32.57
C SER A 150 -13.98 -18.89 33.09
N ASN A 151 -13.29 -19.56 34.00
CA ASN A 151 -13.89 -20.64 34.78
C ASN A 151 -14.98 -20.02 35.67
N PRO A 152 -16.27 -20.34 35.46
CA PRO A 152 -17.30 -19.93 36.40
C PRO A 152 -17.12 -20.75 37.67
N GLU A 153 -16.69 -20.09 38.76
CA GLU A 153 -16.75 -20.69 40.09
C GLU A 153 -18.21 -21.01 40.41
N VAL A 154 -18.53 -22.30 40.45
CA VAL A 154 -19.81 -22.81 40.92
C VAL A 154 -19.83 -22.64 42.44
N VAL A 155 -20.46 -21.57 42.92
CA VAL A 155 -20.77 -21.39 44.33
C VAL A 155 -22.03 -22.22 44.63
N MET A 156 -21.86 -23.31 45.38
CA MET A 156 -22.96 -24.08 45.98
C MET A 156 -23.52 -23.38 47.21
#